data_AF-A0A552Q695-F1
#
_entry.id   AF-A0A552Q695-F1
#
_cell.length_a   1.000
_cell.length_b   1.000
_cell.length_c   1.000
_cell.angle_alpha   90.00
_cell.angle_beta   90.00
_cell.angle_gamma   90.00
#
_symmetry.space_group_name_H-M   'P 1'
#
loop_
_entity.id
_entity.type
_entity.pdbx_description
1 polymer ?
#
loop_
_entity_poly.entity_id
_entity_poly.type
_entity_poly.pdbx_seq_one_letter_code
_entity_poly.pdbx_strand_id
1 'polypeptide(L)' 'MGKPQIAVRIPPPLLAELNQYVERVGTSKTNVIISAIAAYLGCVETVPLSQRVSELELQTKELRTLIESYSCTEEGNQ' A
#
# COMPACT_ATOMS: atom_id res chain seq x y z
N MET A 1 -5.92 21.23 21.10
CA MET A 1 -6.07 20.90 19.66
C MET A 1 -7.02 19.70 19.55
N GLY A 2 -8.23 19.90 19.01
CA GLY A 2 -9.20 18.80 18.86
C GLY A 2 -8.79 17.86 17.72
N LYS A 3 -9.19 16.58 17.81
CA LYS A 3 -8.98 15.62 16.72
C LYS A 3 -9.82 16.06 15.51
N PRO A 4 -9.23 16.38 14.35
CA PRO A 4 -10.00 16.76 13.17
C PRO A 4 -10.90 15.59 12.74
N GLN A 5 -12.16 15.91 12.38
CA GLN A 5 -13.16 14.93 11.95
C GLN A 5 -13.61 15.22 10.53
N ILE A 6 -13.87 14.18 9.77
CA ILE A 6 -14.38 14.24 8.40
C ILE A 6 -15.62 13.33 8.33
N ALA A 7 -16.72 13.84 7.77
CA ALA A 7 -17.90 13.06 7.46
C ALA A 7 -17.98 12.84 5.95
N VAL A 8 -18.11 11.59 5.51
CA VAL A 8 -18.10 11.21 4.09
C VAL A 8 -19.35 10.41 3.76
N ARG A 9 -19.95 10.66 2.61
CA ARG A 9 -21.06 9.84 2.09
C ARG A 9 -20.48 8.70 1.27
N ILE A 10 -20.82 7.47 1.64
CA ILE A 10 -20.31 6.25 1.01
C ILE A 10 -21.50 5.51 0.38
N PRO A 11 -21.38 5.03 -0.87
CA PRO A 11 -22.40 4.20 -1.49
C PRO A 11 -22.70 2.94 -0.64
N PRO A 12 -23.97 2.52 -0.52
CA PRO A 12 -24.34 1.32 0.23
C PRO A 12 -23.55 0.04 -0.09
N PRO A 13 -23.25 -0.30 -1.36
CA PRO A 13 -22.47 -1.51 -1.66
C PRO A 13 -21.04 -1.42 -1.11
N LEU A 14 -20.40 -0.24 -1.21
CA LEU A 14 -19.05 -0.04 -0.71
C LEU A 14 -18.98 -0.10 0.82
N LEU A 15 -20.03 0.38 1.50
CA LEU A 15 -20.14 0.24 2.96
C LEU A 15 -20.24 -1.23 3.39
N ALA A 16 -20.96 -2.06 2.63
CA ALA A 16 -21.09 -3.48 2.93
C ALA A 16 -19.75 -4.22 2.80
N GLU A 17 -19.00 -3.96 1.72
CA GLU A 17 -17.65 -4.53 1.55
C GLU A 17 -16.68 -4.07 2.63
N LEU A 18 -16.71 -2.78 2.99
CA LEU A 18 -15.89 -2.24 4.07
C LEU A 18 -16.18 -2.94 5.41
N ASN A 19 -17.45 -3.23 5.69
CA ASN A 19 -17.85 -3.93 6.91
C ASN A 19 -17.31 -5.37 6.94
N GLN A 20 -17.44 -6.11 5.83
CA GLN A 20 -16.89 -7.46 5.72
C GLN A 20 -15.36 -7.48 5.87
N TYR A 21 -14.67 -6.51 5.25
CA TYR A 21 -13.22 -6.41 5.36
C TYR A 21 -12.78 -6.16 6.82
N VAL A 22 -13.50 -5.30 7.53
CA VAL A 22 -13.25 -4.97 8.94
C VAL A 22 -13.44 -6.19 9.85
N GLU A 23 -14.47 -6.99 9.61
CA GLU A 23 -14.70 -8.24 10.34
C GLU A 23 -13.58 -9.26 10.08
N ARG A 24 -13.14 -9.39 8.82
CA ARG A 24 -12.08 -10.32 8.42
C ARG A 24 -10.71 -9.97 9.02
N VAL A 25 -10.37 -8.69 9.05
CA VAL A 25 -9.03 -8.22 9.45
C VAL A 25 -8.97 -7.86 10.94
N GLY A 26 -10.12 -7.74 11.61
CA GLY A 26 -10.19 -7.43 13.04
C GLY A 26 -9.74 -6.00 13.36
N THR A 27 -10.03 -5.05 12.47
CA THR A 27 -9.60 -3.64 12.60
C THR A 27 -10.80 -2.68 12.61
N SER A 28 -10.61 -1.43 13.00
CA SER A 28 -11.71 -0.45 13.00
C SER A 28 -11.95 0.14 11.61
N LYS A 29 -13.20 0.50 11.30
CA LYS A 29 -13.56 1.18 10.03
C LYS A 29 -12.72 2.45 9.84
N THR A 30 -12.52 3.19 10.92
CA THR A 30 -11.68 4.40 10.94
C THR A 30 -10.24 4.09 10.53
N ASN A 31 -9.62 3.04 11.08
CA ASN A 31 -8.26 2.67 10.71
C ASN A 31 -8.16 2.25 9.24
N VAL A 32 -9.13 1.50 8.72
CA VAL A 32 -9.14 1.12 7.30
C VAL A 32 -9.23 2.35 6.40
N ILE A 33 -10.11 3.30 6.72
CA ILE A 33 -10.26 4.53 5.94
C ILE A 33 -9.01 5.42 6.03
N ILE A 34 -8.42 5.57 7.22
CA ILE A 34 -7.17 6.31 7.39
C ILE A 34 -6.05 5.68 6.56
N SER A 35 -5.89 4.36 6.64
CA SER A 35 -4.87 3.63 5.87
C SER A 35 -5.10 3.74 4.37
N ALA A 36 -6.36 3.65 3.91
CA ALA A 36 -6.71 3.80 2.50
C ALA A 36 -6.41 5.22 1.99
N ILE A 37 -6.73 6.26 2.77
CA ILE A 37 -6.42 7.65 2.43
C ILE A 37 -4.90 7.89 2.43
N ALA A 38 -4.19 7.37 3.42
CA ALA A 38 -2.74 7.46 3.51
C ALA A 38 -2.06 6.81 2.29
N ALA A 39 -2.51 5.61 1.91
CA ALA A 39 -2.03 4.92 0.72
C ALA A 39 -2.36 5.69 -0.57
N TYR A 40 -3.59 6.19 -0.70
CA TYR A 40 -4.03 6.95 -1.88
C TYR A 40 -3.25 8.27 -2.06
N LEU A 41 -2.99 9.00 -0.97
CA LEU A 41 -2.27 10.27 -0.99
C LEU A 41 -0.75 10.11 -0.95
N GLY A 42 -0.22 8.88 -0.86
CA GLY A 42 1.21 8.64 -0.64
C GLY A 42 1.73 9.22 0.69
N CYS A 43 0.83 9.55 1.63
CA CYS A 43 1.16 9.99 2.99
C CYS A 43 1.44 8.78 3.87
N VAL A 44 2.52 8.07 3.54
CA VAL A 44 2.98 6.84 4.22
C VAL A 44 3.70 7.16 5.55
N GLU A 45 3.60 8.38 6.07
CA GLU A 45 4.26 8.82 7.31
C GLU A 45 3.74 8.11 8.58
N THR A 46 2.59 7.43 8.50
CA THR A 46 2.05 6.60 9.59
C THR A 46 2.43 5.12 9.51
N VAL A 47 3.07 4.69 8.43
CA VAL A 47 3.61 3.33 8.31
C VAL A 47 5.02 3.32 8.93
N PRO A 48 5.34 2.38 9.83
CA PRO A 48 6.68 2.27 10.40
C PRO A 48 7.75 2.30 9.31
N LEU A 49 8.81 3.08 9.53
CA LEU A 49 9.92 3.23 8.58
C LEU A 49 10.47 1.87 8.11
N SER A 50 10.50 0.89 9.00
CA SER A 50 10.90 -0.49 8.72
C SER A 50 10.09 -1.13 7.60
N GLN A 51 8.76 -0.97 7.61
CA GLN A 51 7.88 -1.58 6.63
C GLN A 51 8.02 -0.90 5.25
N ARG A 52 8.24 0.42 5.23
CA ARG A 52 8.54 1.17 4.00
C ARG A 52 9.88 0.79 3.39
N VAL A 53 10.90 0.59 4.23
CA VAL A 53 12.23 0.14 3.79
C VAL A 53 12.15 -1.27 3.24
N SER A 54 11.44 -2.20 3.89
CA SER A 54 11.26 -3.56 3.38
C SER A 54 10.53 -3.62 2.04
N GLU A 55 9.53 -2.76 1.82
CA GLU A 55 8.83 -2.68 0.53
C GLU A 55 9.74 -2.12 -0.58
N LEU A 56 10.55 -1.11 -0.27
CA LEU A 56 11.59 -0.59 -1.18
C LEU A 56 12.69 -1.62 -1.48
N GLU A 57 13.12 -2.40 -0.48
CA GLU A 57 14.09 -3.49 -0.67
C GLU A 57 13.55 -4.55 -1.63
N LEU A 58 12.26 -4.90 -1.49
CA LEU A 58 11.60 -5.86 -2.38
C LEU A 58 11.51 -5.33 -3.81
N GLN A 59 11.04 -4.10 -4.01
CA GLN A 59 10.98 -3.46 -5.32
C GLN A 59 12.36 -3.34 -5.97
N THR A 60 13.40 -3.00 -5.20
CA THR A 60 14.78 -2.91 -5.69
C THR A 60 15.33 -4.28 -6.10
N LYS A 61 14.95 -5.34 -5.37
CA LYS A 61 15.32 -6.71 -5.71
C LYS A 61 14.68 -7.15 -7.02
N GLU A 62 13.39 -6.91 -7.21
CA GLU A 62 12.68 -7.21 -8.46
C GLU A 62 13.28 -6.45 -9.64
N LEU A 63 13.58 -5.16 -9.46
CA LEU A 63 14.24 -4.34 -10.47
C LEU A 63 15.62 -4.87 -10.83
N ARG A 64 16.40 -5.30 -9.84
CA ARG A 64 17.74 -5.89 -10.06
C ARG A 64 17.63 -7.20 -10.84
N THR A 65 16.74 -8.10 -10.44
CA THR A 65 16.51 -9.37 -11.15
C THR A 65 16.08 -9.13 -12.60
N LEU A 66 15.25 -8.10 -12.82
CA LEU A 66 14.85 -7.70 -14.17
C LEU A 66 16.05 -7.19 -14.99
N ILE A 67 16.87 -6.30 -14.43
CA ILE A 67 18.09 -5.80 -15.09
C ILE A 67 19.07 -6.94 -15.39
N GLU A 68 19.27 -7.86 -14.44
CA GLU A 68 20.13 -9.04 -14.63
C GLU A 68 19.62 -9.93 -15.77
N SER A 69 18.30 -10.09 -15.89
CA SER A 69 17.68 -10.82 -17.00
C SER A 69 17.87 -10.14 -18.37
N TYR A 70 17.94 -8.80 -18.40
CA TYR A 70 18.23 -8.04 -19.61
C TYR A 70 19.73 -7.96 -19.94
N SER A 71 20.62 -8.17 -18.97
CA SER A 71 22.08 -8.23 -19.23
C SER A 71 22.56 -9.55 -19.84
N CYS A 72 21.78 -10.64 -19.75
CA CYS A 72 22.11 -11.93 -20.36
C CYS A 72 21.79 -12.03 -21.87
N THR A 73 21.26 -10.99 -22.51
CA THR A 73 20.92 -11.00 -23.95
C THR A 73 21.98 -10.39 -24.88
N GLU A 74 23.10 -9.86 -24.37
CA GLU A 74 24.10 -9.14 -25.18
C GLU A 74 25.43 -9.91 -25.41
N GLU A 75 25.64 -11.11 -24.84
CA GLU A 75 26.90 -11.88 -25.01
C GLU A 75 26.79 -13.04 -26.02
N GLY A 76 26.14 -12.80 -27.17
CA GLY A 76 25.90 -13.87 -28.15
C GLY A 76 25.91 -13.43 -29.61
N ASN A 77 26.81 -12.54 -30.02
CA ASN A 77 27.10 -12.37 -31.45
C ASN A 77 28.50 -11.79 -31.70
N GLN A 78 29.51 -12.65 -31.66
CA GLN A 78 30.75 -12.49 -32.45
C GLN A 78 31.41 -13.85 -32.69
#